data_AF-A0A968CJ31-F1
#
_entry.id   AF-A0A968CJ31-F1
#
_cell.length_a   1.000
_cell.length_b   1.000
_cell.length_c   1.000
_cell.angle_alpha   90.00
_cell.angle_beta   90.00
_cell.angle_gamma   90.00
#
_symmetry.space_group_name_H-M   'P 1'
#
loop_
_entity.id
_entity.type
_entity.pdbx_description
1 polymer ?
#
loop_
_entity_poly.entity_id
_entity_poly.type
_entity_poly.pdbx_seq_one_letter_code
_entity_poly.pdbx_strand_id
1 'polypeptide(L)' 'MFGLNPNSFYGFALQGQIHNGRGKIQESVRALKRAMSIEPNNPDVLQNLAYNYLRSGKAVAARP' A
#
# COMPACT_ATOMS: atom_id res chain seq x y z
N MET A 1 -8.22 6.36 -24.51
CA MET A 1 -8.64 6.86 -23.19
C MET A 1 -8.40 5.73 -22.19
N PHE A 2 -7.27 5.72 -21.47
CA PHE A 2 -7.01 4.68 -20.48
C PHE A 2 -7.92 4.97 -19.28
N GLY A 3 -9.07 4.31 -19.23
CA GLY A 3 -9.95 4.36 -18.07
C GLY A 3 -9.23 3.76 -16.88
N LEU A 4 -8.67 4.60 -16.02
CA LEU A 4 -8.16 4.17 -14.72
C LEU A 4 -9.35 3.71 -13.89
N ASN A 5 -9.67 2.42 -13.98
CA ASN A 5 -10.68 1.83 -13.12
C ASN A 5 -10.17 1.95 -11.67
N PRO A 6 -10.83 2.75 -10.81
CA PRO A 6 -10.36 2.98 -9.44
C PRO A 6 -10.42 1.71 -8.58
N ASN A 7 -11.17 0.68 -9.00
CA ASN A 7 -11.25 -0.64 -8.38
C ASN A 7 -10.40 -1.69 -9.13
N SER A 8 -9.29 -1.27 -9.74
CA SER A 8 -8.30 -2.18 -10.34
C SER A 8 -7.12 -2.39 -9.40
N PHE A 9 -6.33 -3.44 -9.69
CA PHE A 9 -5.02 -3.65 -9.07
C PHE A 9 -4.20 -2.35 -9.04
N TYR A 10 -4.03 -1.72 -10.21
CA TYR A 10 -3.27 -0.47 -10.34
C TYR A 10 -3.87 0.69 -9.56
N GLY A 11 -5.21 0.78 -9.48
CA GLY A 11 -5.90 1.79 -8.69
C GLY A 11 -5.58 1.67 -7.20
N PHE A 12 -5.71 0.46 -6.64
CA PHE A 12 -5.39 0.20 -5.24
C PHE A 12 -3.88 0.33 -4.94
N ALA A 13 -3.02 -0.10 -5.86
CA ALA A 13 -1.57 0.07 -5.73
C ALA A 13 -1.17 1.55 -5.67
N LEU A 14 -1.73 2.38 -6.57
CA LEU A 14 -1.48 3.81 -6.61
C LEU A 14 -2.00 4.51 -5.34
N GLN A 15 -3.20 4.16 -4.87
CA GLN A 15 -3.71 4.66 -3.59
C GLN A 15 -2.77 4.32 -2.43
N GLY A 16 -2.26 3.09 -2.41
CA GLY A 16 -1.27 2.63 -1.44
C GLY A 16 -0.03 3.52 -1.43
N GLN A 17 0.53 3.81 -2.60
CA GLN A 17 1.69 4.68 -2.75
C GLN A 17 1.42 6.12 -2.32
N ILE A 18 0.28 6.70 -2.72
CA ILE A 18 -0.13 8.06 -2.33
C ILE A 18 -0.25 8.17 -0.81
N HIS A 19 -0.87 7.19 -0.15
CA HIS A 19 -0.98 7.17 1.29
C HIS A 19 0.38 7.03 1.99
N ASN A 20 1.27 6.19 1.45
CA ASN A 20 2.63 6.01 1.97
C ASN A 20 3.42 7.33 1.93
N GLY A 21 3.38 8.04 0.79
CA GLY A 21 4.02 9.35 0.62
C GLY A 21 3.46 10.43 1.54
N ARG A 22 2.21 10.30 1.98
CA ARG A 22 1.58 11.18 2.98
C ARG A 22 1.83 10.76 4.43
N GLY A 23 2.64 9.73 4.67
CA GLY A 23 2.89 9.17 6.01
C GLY A 23 1.69 8.41 6.59
N LYS A 24 0.62 8.21 5.83
CA LYS A 24 -0.60 7.49 6.22
C LYS A 24 -0.40 5.99 6.06
N ILE A 25 0.44 5.41 6.93
CA ILE A 25 0.89 4.01 6.81
C ILE A 25 -0.29 3.03 6.84
N GLN A 26 -1.27 3.24 7.72
CA GLN A 26 -2.40 2.31 7.86
C GLN A 26 -3.31 2.32 6.62
N GLU A 27 -3.61 3.49 6.08
CA GLU A 27 -4.34 3.66 4.82
C GLU A 27 -3.58 3.01 3.66
N SER A 28 -2.25 3.18 3.62
CA SER A 28 -1.40 2.54 2.61
C SER A 28 -1.52 1.02 2.65
N VAL A 29 -1.38 0.42 3.83
CA VAL A 29 -1.52 -1.03 4.02
C VAL A 29 -2.92 -1.51 3.62
N ARG A 30 -3.98 -0.76 3.95
CA ARG A 30 -5.36 -1.13 3.54
C ARG A 30 -5.53 -1.16 2.02
N ALA A 31 -5.02 -0.15 1.32
CA ALA A 31 -5.08 -0.08 -0.14
C ALA A 31 -4.24 -1.19 -0.79
N LEU A 32 -3.01 -1.39 -0.32
CA LEU A 32 -2.13 -2.45 -0.84
C LEU A 32 -2.69 -3.86 -0.60
N LYS A 33 -3.37 -4.11 0.52
CA LYS A 33 -4.08 -5.39 0.74
C LYS A 33 -5.19 -5.63 -0.27
N ARG A 34 -5.92 -4.59 -0.69
CA ARG A 34 -6.93 -4.70 -1.75
C ARG A 34 -6.29 -5.01 -3.11
N ALA A 35 -5.16 -4.38 -3.43
CA ALA A 35 -4.38 -4.73 -4.62
C ALA A 35 -3.91 -6.19 -4.59
N MET A 36 -3.40 -6.66 -3.44
CA MET A 36 -2.97 -8.04 -3.24
C MET A 36 -4.12 -9.05 -3.35
N SER A 37 -5.36 -8.67 -3.02
CA SER A 37 -6.52 -9.55 -3.24
C SER A 37 -6.84 -9.76 -4.73
N ILE A 38 -6.36 -8.88 -5.62
CA ILE A 38 -6.53 -9.00 -7.08
C ILE A 38 -5.34 -9.71 -7.69
N GLU A 39 -4.11 -9.30 -7.34
CA GLU A 39 -2.87 -9.97 -7.74
C GLU A 39 -2.04 -10.36 -6.51
N PRO A 40 -2.25 -11.57 -5.96
CA PRO A 40 -1.61 -12.00 -4.71
C PRO A 40 -0.10 -12.11 -4.77
N ASN A 41 0.44 -12.41 -5.96
CA ASN A 41 1.86 -12.69 -6.16
C ASN A 41 2.60 -11.53 -6.84
N ASN A 42 2.01 -10.33 -6.85
CA ASN A 42 2.66 -9.18 -7.45
C ASN A 42 3.81 -8.68 -6.54
N PRO A 43 5.07 -8.71 -7.01
CA PRO A 43 6.23 -8.37 -6.19
C PRO A 43 6.21 -6.90 -5.73
N ASP A 44 5.65 -5.98 -6.51
CA ASP A 44 5.63 -4.56 -6.17
C ASP A 44 4.73 -4.29 -4.96
N VAL A 45 3.55 -4.91 -4.91
CA VAL A 45 2.64 -4.76 -3.77
C VAL A 45 3.20 -5.42 -2.52
N LEU A 46 3.82 -6.60 -2.66
CA LEU A 46 4.49 -7.29 -1.56
C LEU A 46 5.63 -6.45 -0.97
N GLN A 47 6.49 -5.88 -1.83
CA GLN A 47 7.57 -4.99 -1.42
C GLN A 47 7.04 -3.74 -0.72
N ASN A 48 5.99 -3.11 -1.27
CA ASN A 48 5.38 -1.94 -0.66
C ASN A 48 4.74 -2.26 0.70
N LEU A 49 4.10 -3.42 0.86
CA LEU A 49 3.56 -3.88 2.14
C LEU A 49 4.67 -4.11 3.17
N ALA A 50 5.74 -4.82 2.78
CA ALA A 50 6.89 -5.05 3.66
C ALA A 50 7.51 -3.72 4.13
N TYR A 51 7.72 -2.78 3.20
CA TYR A 51 8.23 -1.45 3.54
C TYR A 51 7.32 -0.70 4.52
N ASN A 52 6.01 -0.72 4.29
CA ASN A 52 5.04 -0.07 5.18
C ASN A 52 4.99 -0.73 6.56
N TYR A 53 5.07 -2.06 6.66
CA TYR A 53 5.13 -2.76 7.93
C TYR A 53 6.41 -2.45 8.71
N LEU A 54 7.56 -2.39 8.04
CA LEU A 54 8.81 -1.97 8.67
C LEU A 54 8.72 -0.54 9.21
N ARG A 55 8.11 0.38 8.45
CA ARG A 55 7.86 1.75 8.91
C ARG A 55 6.86 1.81 10.07
N SER A 56 5.82 0.98 10.06
CA SER A 56 4.86 0.87 11.16
C SER A 56 5.52 0.32 12.42
N GLY A 57 6.34 -0.72 12.33
CA GLY A 57 7.07 -1.27 13.48
C GLY A 57 8.06 -0.27 14.06
N LYS A 58 8.79 0.46 13.20
CA LYS A 58 9.64 1.59 13.62
C LYS A 58 8.84 2.75 14.23
N ALA A 59 7.66 3.06 13.69
CA ALA A 59 6.79 4.11 14.22
C ALA A 59 6.16 3.74 15.57
N VAL A 60 5.86 2.45 15.82
CA VAL A 60 5.43 1.96 17.13
C VAL A 60 6.58 2.04 18.14
N ALA A 61 7.79 1.65 17.75
CA ALA A 61 8.97 1.75 18.61
C ALA A 61 9.42 3.21 18.89
N ALA A 62 9.03 4.17 18.05
CA ALA A 62 9.37 5.59 18.19
C ALA A 62 8.34 6.41 19.00
N ARG A 63 7.27 5.78 19.51
CA ARG A 63 6.34 6.46 20.42
C ARG A 63 6.87 6.35 21.86
N PRO A 64 7.17 7.47 22.54
CA PRO A 64 7.64 7.49 23.93
C PRO A 64 6.57 7.02 24.92
#